data_AF-A0A285CS23-F1
#
_entry.id   AF-A0A285CS23-F1
#
_cell.length_a   1.000
_cell.length_b   1.000
_cell.length_c   1.000
_cell.angle_alpha   90.00
_cell.angle_beta   90.00
_cell.angle_gamma   90.00
#
_symmetry.space_group_name_H-M   'P 1'
#
loop_
_entity.id
_entity.type
_entity.pdbx_description
1 polymer ?
#
loop_
_entity_poly.entity_id
_entity_poly.type
_entity_poly.pdbx_seq_one_letter_code
_entity_poly.pdbx_strand_id
1 'polypeptide(L)'
;MTIGERIKELRQIKGYSLTTLAKLAGVSKSYLSSIERDLQTNPSRHYLSKLAIPLGTTVGYLLGEETENDLDADWIHMVKKAIEDGMSKDDFLEFLDFVKFQKWKKQKDNYN
;
A
#
# COMPACT_ATOMS: atom_id res chain seq x y z
N MET A 1 -0.49 -15.04 0.26
CA MET A 1 -0.34 -14.68 1.68
C MET A 1 -1.69 -14.60 2.37
N THR A 2 -1.78 -15.07 3.61
CA THR A 2 -2.95 -14.90 4.49
C THR A 2 -2.98 -13.50 5.11
N ILE A 3 -4.11 -13.14 5.73
CA ILE A 3 -4.24 -11.91 6.52
C ILE A 3 -3.21 -11.92 7.68
N GLY A 4 -3.04 -13.07 8.34
CA GLY A 4 -2.09 -13.25 9.43
C GLY A 4 -0.65 -13.02 9.00
N GLU A 5 -0.27 -13.56 7.84
CA GLU A 5 1.06 -13.37 7.24
C GLU A 5 1.33 -11.89 6.93
N ARG A 6 0.39 -11.18 6.29
CA ARG A 6 0.55 -9.74 5.97
C ARG A 6 0.71 -8.89 7.23
N ILE A 7 -0.09 -9.15 8.27
CA ILE A 7 0.02 -8.44 9.56
C ILE A 7 1.39 -8.70 10.20
N LYS A 8 1.83 -9.96 10.22
CA LYS A 8 3.10 -10.36 10.82
C LYS A 8 4.29 -9.72 10.10
N GLU A 9 4.28 -9.73 8.77
CA GLU A 9 5.33 -9.12 7.95
C GLU A 9 5.43 -7.62 8.22
N LEU A 10 4.33 -6.88 8.09
CA LEU A 10 4.31 -5.43 8.36
C LEU A 10 4.75 -5.11 9.79
N ARG A 11 4.32 -5.92 10.77
CA ARG A 11 4.73 -5.77 12.17
C ARG A 11 6.25 -5.91 12.31
N GLN A 12 6.85 -6.90 11.65
CA GLN A 12 8.29 -7.15 11.67
C GLN A 12 9.08 -6.05 10.96
N ILE A 13 8.60 -5.56 9.80
CA ILE A 13 9.19 -4.42 9.07
C ILE A 13 9.24 -3.17 9.95
N LYS A 14 8.18 -2.93 10.74
CA LYS A 14 8.14 -1.82 11.72
C LYS A 14 8.98 -2.06 12.98
N GLY A 15 9.57 -3.25 13.15
CA GLY A 15 10.32 -3.63 14.35
C GLY A 15 9.44 -3.80 15.59
N TYR A 16 8.13 -4.01 15.44
CA TYR A 16 7.20 -4.12 16.56
C TYR A 16 7.16 -5.54 17.12
N SER A 17 7.17 -5.65 18.45
CA SER A 17 6.74 -6.89 19.12
C SER A 17 5.21 -7.04 19.03
N LEU A 18 4.69 -8.26 19.23
CA LEU A 18 3.25 -8.49 19.38
C LEU A 18 2.62 -7.58 20.44
N THR A 19 3.31 -7.40 21.58
CA THR A 19 2.86 -6.53 22.68
C THR A 19 2.80 -5.07 22.23
N THR A 20 3.80 -4.62 21.47
CA THR A 20 3.90 -3.25 20.97
C THR A 20 2.76 -2.95 20.00
N LEU A 21 2.55 -3.81 18.99
CA LEU A 21 1.47 -3.61 18.02
C LEU A 21 0.10 -3.66 18.68
N ALA A 22 -0.13 -4.63 19.58
CA ALA A 22 -1.39 -4.73 20.31
C ALA A 22 -1.71 -3.46 21.11
N LYS A 23 -0.70 -2.87 21.77
CA LYS A 23 -0.83 -1.61 22.50
C LYS A 23 -1.12 -0.43 21.57
N LEU A 24 -0.37 -0.31 20.46
CA LEU A 24 -0.54 0.77 19.48
C LEU A 24 -1.91 0.74 18.80
N ALA A 25 -2.41 -0.46 18.48
CA ALA A 25 -3.70 -0.65 17.84
C ALA A 25 -4.88 -0.65 18.84
N GLY A 26 -4.64 -0.70 20.15
CA GLY A 26 -5.70 -0.84 21.15
C GLY A 26 -6.50 -2.13 20.99
N VAL A 27 -5.79 -3.25 20.79
CA VAL A 27 -6.37 -4.59 20.60
C VAL A 27 -5.76 -5.61 21.56
N SER A 28 -6.40 -6.77 21.71
CA SER A 28 -5.86 -7.85 22.52
C SER A 28 -4.63 -8.50 21.87
N LYS A 29 -3.55 -8.65 22.64
CA LYS A 29 -2.34 -9.39 22.23
C LYS A 29 -2.64 -10.87 21.93
N SER A 30 -3.52 -11.51 22.70
CA SER A 30 -3.86 -12.92 22.48
C SER A 30 -4.59 -13.12 21.16
N TYR A 31 -5.49 -12.18 20.82
CA TYR A 31 -6.22 -12.20 19.57
C TYR A 31 -5.31 -11.86 18.38
N LEU A 32 -4.45 -10.84 18.48
CA LEU A 32 -3.42 -10.58 17.47
C LEU A 32 -2.54 -11.82 17.22
N SER A 33 -2.13 -12.50 18.29
CA SER A 33 -1.35 -13.73 18.21
C SER A 33 -2.12 -14.90 17.55
N SER A 34 -3.45 -14.99 17.71
CA SER A 34 -4.24 -16.03 17.03
C SER A 34 -4.40 -15.72 15.54
N ILE A 35 -4.53 -14.44 15.17
CA ILE A 35 -4.54 -14.00 13.77
C ILE A 35 -3.20 -14.32 13.08
N GLU A 36 -2.06 -13.93 13.65
CA GLU A 36 -0.73 -14.15 13.03
C GLU A 36 -0.31 -15.64 12.93
N ARG A 37 -1.04 -16.54 13.60
CA ARG A 37 -0.85 -17.99 13.54
C ARG A 37 -1.94 -18.70 12.74
N ASP A 38 -2.79 -17.94 12.05
CA ASP A 38 -3.93 -18.42 11.27
C ASP A 38 -4.92 -19.30 12.06
N LEU A 39 -4.92 -19.22 13.39
CA LEU A 39 -5.93 -19.88 14.23
C LEU A 39 -7.29 -19.20 14.12
N GLN A 40 -7.29 -17.91 13.78
CA GLN A 40 -8.48 -17.16 13.48
C GLN A 40 -8.27 -16.37 12.20
N THR A 41 -9.09 -16.65 11.19
CA THR A 41 -8.86 -16.20 9.81
C THR A 41 -9.88 -15.16 9.36
N ASN A 42 -10.92 -14.89 10.15
CA ASN A 42 -11.98 -13.92 9.82
C ASN A 42 -12.11 -12.82 10.89
N PRO A 43 -11.10 -11.94 11.04
CA PRO A 43 -11.21 -10.77 11.91
C PRO A 43 -12.22 -9.76 11.38
N SER A 44 -12.88 -9.02 12.26
CA SER A 44 -13.81 -7.97 11.83
C SER A 44 -13.07 -6.82 11.11
N ARG A 45 -13.77 -6.13 10.20
CA ARG A 45 -13.23 -4.96 9.49
C ARG A 45 -12.79 -3.84 10.45
N HIS A 46 -13.50 -3.67 11.57
CA HIS A 46 -13.15 -2.72 12.63
C HIS A 46 -11.86 -3.10 13.36
N TYR A 47 -11.61 -4.40 13.54
CA TYR A 47 -10.35 -4.86 14.12
C TYR A 47 -9.17 -4.60 13.17
N LEU A 48 -9.36 -4.87 11.87
CA LEU A 48 -8.33 -4.62 10.86
C LEU A 48 -8.01 -3.13 10.72
N SER A 49 -9.00 -2.23 10.81
CA SER A 49 -8.74 -0.78 10.73
C SER A 49 -7.87 -0.29 11.88
N LYS A 50 -8.04 -0.85 13.09
CA LYS A 50 -7.18 -0.56 14.24
C LYS A 50 -5.73 -0.98 14.03
N LEU A 51 -5.49 -2.07 13.30
CA LEU A 51 -4.14 -2.54 12.98
C LEU A 51 -3.52 -1.78 11.81
N ALA A 52 -4.31 -1.42 10.80
CA ALA A 52 -3.84 -0.74 9.60
C ALA A 52 -3.14 0.60 9.92
N ILE A 53 -3.66 1.36 10.89
CA ILE A 53 -3.11 2.66 11.31
C ILE A 53 -1.66 2.55 11.81
N PRO A 54 -1.34 1.80 12.88
CA PRO A 54 0.04 1.70 13.37
C PRO A 54 0.97 0.94 12.43
N LEU A 55 0.43 0.08 11.55
CA LEU A 55 1.21 -0.60 10.51
C LEU A 55 1.50 0.31 9.30
N GLY A 56 0.79 1.43 9.15
CA GLY A 56 0.95 2.36 8.03
C GLY A 56 0.49 1.75 6.70
N THR A 57 -0.62 1.01 6.73
CA THR A 57 -1.21 0.34 5.55
C THR A 57 -2.72 0.58 5.48
N THR A 58 -3.41 -0.06 4.54
CA THR A 58 -4.87 -0.02 4.39
C THR A 58 -5.53 -1.32 4.84
N VAL A 59 -6.83 -1.28 5.17
CA VAL A 59 -7.61 -2.50 5.42
C VAL A 59 -7.65 -3.38 4.17
N GLY A 60 -7.71 -2.76 2.99
CA GLY A 60 -7.68 -3.47 1.71
C GLY A 60 -6.41 -4.31 1.55
N TYR A 61 -5.23 -3.73 1.80
CA TYR A 61 -3.98 -4.49 1.78
C TYR A 61 -4.01 -5.70 2.69
N LEU A 62 -4.46 -5.52 3.95
CA LEU A 62 -4.51 -6.61 4.92
C LEU A 62 -5.43 -7.74 4.44
N LEU A 63 -6.56 -7.40 3.83
CA LEU A 63 -7.50 -8.33 3.20
C LEU A 63 -6.97 -8.94 1.90
N GLY A 64 -5.88 -8.41 1.34
CA GLY A 64 -5.37 -8.79 0.02
C GLY A 64 -6.19 -8.20 -1.12
N GLU A 65 -6.94 -7.13 -0.86
CA GLU A 65 -7.70 -6.36 -1.84
C GLU A 65 -6.82 -5.33 -2.57
N GLU A 66 -5.51 -5.26 -2.29
CA GLU A 66 -4.63 -4.45 -3.12
C GLU A 66 -4.50 -5.10 -4.51
N THR A 67 -5.10 -4.40 -5.48
CA THR A 67 -4.72 -4.41 -6.88
C THR A 67 -3.19 -4.37 -6.95
N GLU A 68 -2.59 -5.32 -7.65
CA GLU A 68 -1.22 -5.23 -8.13
C GLU A 68 -1.01 -3.84 -8.76
N ASN A 69 -0.48 -2.90 -7.99
CA ASN A 69 0.33 -1.82 -8.53
C ASN A 69 1.76 -2.33 -8.62
N ASP A 70 1.92 -3.55 -9.13
CA ASP A 70 3.19 -3.89 -9.75
C ASP A 70 3.28 -2.94 -10.95
N LEU A 71 4.12 -1.92 -10.80
CA LEU A 71 4.72 -1.32 -11.96
C LEU A 71 5.32 -2.50 -12.72
N ASP A 72 4.76 -2.82 -13.89
CA ASP A 72 5.33 -3.88 -14.69
C ASP A 72 6.81 -3.58 -14.96
N ALA A 73 7.57 -4.63 -15.28
CA ALA A 73 9.01 -4.50 -15.45
C ALA A 73 9.38 -3.43 -16.50
N ASP A 74 8.50 -3.19 -17.47
CA ASP A 74 8.69 -2.19 -18.53
C ASP A 74 8.56 -0.77 -17.97
N TRP A 75 7.55 -0.49 -17.15
CA TRP A 75 7.42 0.78 -16.43
C TRP A 75 8.65 1.09 -15.57
N ILE A 76 9.15 0.09 -14.84
CA ILE A 76 10.36 0.26 -14.00
C ILE A 76 11.57 0.56 -14.88
N HIS A 77 11.74 -0.16 -16.00
CA HIS A 77 12.85 0.05 -16.92
C HIS A 77 12.80 1.46 -17.55
N MET A 78 11.61 1.91 -17.96
CA MET A 78 11.41 3.24 -18.54
C MET A 78 11.76 4.36 -17.55
N VAL A 79 11.31 4.26 -16.30
CA VAL A 79 11.62 5.26 -15.27
C VAL A 79 13.11 5.27 -14.95
N LYS A 80 13.75 4.09 -14.85
CA LYS A 80 15.21 4.00 -14.64
C LYS A 80 15.99 4.66 -15.77
N LYS A 81 15.65 4.34 -17.03
CA LYS A 81 16.27 4.94 -18.19
C LYS A 81 16.11 6.46 -18.21
N ALA A 82 14.92 6.97 -17.89
CA ALA A 82 14.69 8.42 -17.83
C ALA A 82 15.59 9.12 -16.79
N ILE A 83 15.81 8.49 -15.64
CA ILE A 83 16.73 9.00 -14.61
C ILE A 83 18.19 8.96 -15.12
N GLU A 84 18.60 7.87 -15.77
CA GLU A 84 19.94 7.74 -16.37
C GLU A 84 20.18 8.79 -17.46
N ASP A 85 19.15 9.13 -18.23
CA ASP A 85 19.16 10.17 -19.26
C ASP A 85 19.11 11.60 -18.66
N GLY A 86 19.09 11.75 -17.33
CA GLY A 86 19.24 13.02 -16.62
C GLY A 86 17.94 13.67 -16.16
N MET A 87 16.81 12.96 -16.21
CA MET A 87 15.53 13.49 -15.73
C MET A 87 15.55 13.70 -14.21
N SER A 88 15.29 14.93 -13.76
CA SER A 88 15.10 15.24 -12.35
C SER A 88 13.66 14.94 -11.91
N LYS A 89 13.44 14.96 -10.59
CA LYS A 89 12.08 14.81 -10.03
C LYS A 89 11.17 15.96 -10.45
N ASP A 90 11.72 17.17 -10.55
CA ASP A 90 10.94 18.35 -10.93
C ASP A 90 10.52 18.26 -12.40
N ASP A 91 11.43 17.84 -13.29
CA ASP A 91 11.10 17.58 -14.71
C ASP A 91 9.99 16.54 -14.85
N PHE A 92 10.04 15.47 -14.04
CA PHE A 92 9.02 14.43 -14.06
C PHE A 92 7.66 14.96 -13.57
N LEU A 93 7.63 15.79 -12.53
CA LEU A 93 6.40 16.42 -12.05
C LEU A 93 5.80 17.37 -13.09
N GLU A 94 6.62 18.20 -13.73
CA GLU A 94 6.19 19.07 -14.84
C GLU A 94 5.64 18.25 -16.01
N PHE A 95 6.29 17.16 -16.38
CA PHE A 95 5.81 16.24 -17.40
C PHE A 95 4.45 15.62 -17.05
N LEU A 96 4.27 15.18 -15.80
CA LEU A 96 2.98 14.63 -15.35
C LEU A 96 1.86 15.67 -15.46
N ASP A 97 2.13 16.92 -15.10
CA ASP A 97 1.15 18.00 -15.21
C ASP A 97 0.84 18.35 -16.67
N PHE A 98 1.83 18.32 -17.55
CA PHE A 98 1.62 18.42 -18.99
C PHE A 98 0.72 17.30 -19.53
N VAL A 99 0.98 16.04 -19.15
CA VAL A 99 0.17 14.88 -19.59
C VAL A 99 -1.27 15.00 -19.08
N LYS A 100 -1.48 15.42 -17.83
CA LYS A 100 -2.82 15.67 -17.28
C LYS A 100 -3.56 16.74 -18.08
N PHE A 101 -2.89 17.86 -18.39
CA PHE A 101 -3.45 18.94 -19.19
C PHE A 101 -3.86 18.46 -20.59
N GLN A 102 -3.02 17.69 -21.27
CA GLN A 102 -3.32 17.12 -22.59
C GLN A 102 -4.54 16.19 -22.56
N LYS A 103 -4.63 15.32 -21.54
CA LYS A 103 -5.79 14.43 -21.35
C LYS A 103 -7.09 15.23 -21.13
N TRP A 104 -7.03 16.27 -20.31
CA TRP A 104 -8.17 17.17 -20.09
C TRP A 104 -8.62 17.87 -21.38
N LYS A 105 -7.68 18.35 -22.19
CA LYS A 105 -7.98 19.01 -23.48
C LYS A 105 -8.68 18.04 -24.44
N LYS A 106 -8.14 16.83 -24.59
CA LYS A 106 -8.76 15.78 -25.45
C LYS A 106 -10.16 15.39 -25.00
N GLN A 107 -10.44 15.41 -23.70
CA GLN A 107 -11.79 15.12 -23.19
C GLN A 107 -12.78 16.25 -23.50
N LYS A 108 -12.33 17.51 -23.57
CA LYS A 108 -13.16 18.64 -24.00
C LYS A 108 -13.42 18.65 -25.50
N ASP A 109 -12.43 18.27 -26.31
CA ASP A 109 -12.57 18.24 -27.77
C ASP A 109 -13.47 17.08 -28.25
N ASN A 110 -13.59 15.99 -27.47
CA ASN A 110 -14.48 14.86 -27.75
C ASN A 110 -15.96 15.10 -27.37
N TYR A 111 -16.31 16.28 -26.85
CA TYR A 111 -17.68 16.64 -26.43
C TYR A 111 -18.27 17.83 -27.23
N ASN A 112 -17.61 18.24 -28.32
CA ASN A 112 -18.09 19.18 -29.32
C ASN A 112 -18.21 18.48 -30.69
#